data_AF-A0A1H8E015-F1
#
_entry.id   AF-A0A1H8E015-F1
#
_cell.length_a   1.000
_cell.length_b   1.000
_cell.length_c   1.000
_cell.angle_alpha   90.00
_cell.angle_beta   90.00
_cell.angle_gamma   90.00
#
_symmetry.space_group_name_H-M   'P 1'
#
loop_
_entity.id
_entity.type
_entity.pdbx_description
1 polymer ?
#
loop_
_entity_poly.entity_id
_entity_poly.type
_entity_poly.pdbx_seq_one_letter_code
_entity_poly.pdbx_strand_id
1 'polypeptide(L)'
;MTDKFDSELIDELDARVLGDGEPLVLSDEVRALLRRSAEQVALSPGDADEALRSVPTATALLQEISRRFKDGSKRLFEAKIKASGLRDAGDLDGACREMEGVLAVEVVPLYRQRAADSLHALMRLKSVAASGQIDPTLRDRSQLPILLHRVQQGHPLELNKGMRAFLRRSAADVGMSEAETEEALASPESAGAFLGQIMGRIRDASDRLESAMDRMTELRDAGDLEGARQQIRDWLAVEVVPRFRLAAEEQLASLDELPPAP
;
A
#
# COMPACT_ATOMS: atom_id res chain seq x y z
N MET A 1 26.12 -1.42 2.27
CA MET A 1 25.44 -2.15 3.35
C MET A 1 24.01 -1.66 3.35
N THR A 2 23.04 -2.56 3.19
CA THR A 2 21.62 -2.24 3.22
C THR A 2 21.29 -1.70 4.61
N ASP A 3 21.01 -0.40 4.68
CA ASP A 3 20.56 0.29 5.87
C ASP A 3 19.18 -0.29 6.24
N LYS A 4 19.20 -1.41 6.98
CA LYS A 4 17.98 -2.07 7.45
C LYS A 4 17.43 -1.16 8.53
N PHE A 5 16.23 -0.66 8.31
CA PHE A 5 15.52 0.15 9.28
C PHE A 5 15.32 -0.67 10.55
N ASP A 6 15.79 -0.18 11.70
CA ASP A 6 15.90 -0.96 12.94
C ASP A 6 14.54 -1.15 13.65
N SER A 7 13.42 -0.76 13.01
CA SER A 7 12.06 -0.79 13.59
C SER A 7 11.68 -2.15 14.14
N GLU A 8 11.97 -3.26 13.46
CA GLU A 8 11.63 -4.61 13.94
C GLU A 8 12.32 -4.91 15.28
N LEU A 9 13.61 -4.58 15.40
CA LEU A 9 14.39 -4.80 16.62
C LEU A 9 13.95 -3.86 17.76
N ILE A 10 13.53 -2.65 17.41
CA ILE A 10 12.95 -1.70 18.37
C ILE A 10 11.59 -2.18 18.85
N ASP A 11 10.73 -2.69 17.96
CA ASP A 11 9.42 -3.23 18.33
C ASP A 11 9.56 -4.45 19.25
N GLU A 12 10.51 -5.34 18.98
CA GLU A 12 10.84 -6.47 19.87
C GLU A 12 11.33 -6.01 21.25
N LEU A 13 12.23 -5.03 21.30
CA LEU A 13 12.76 -4.49 22.55
C LEU A 13 11.70 -3.71 23.34
N ASP A 14 10.87 -2.94 22.66
CA ASP A 14 9.72 -2.20 23.20
C ASP A 14 8.70 -3.14 23.82
N ALA A 15 8.32 -4.21 23.11
CA ALA A 15 7.39 -5.22 23.62
C ALA A 15 7.89 -5.84 24.93
N ARG A 16 9.15 -6.26 24.99
CA ARG A 16 9.73 -6.86 26.19
C ARG A 16 9.83 -5.88 27.36
N VAL A 17 10.38 -4.69 27.13
CA VAL A 17 10.69 -3.75 28.22
C VAL A 17 9.45 -2.98 28.69
N LEU A 18 8.62 -2.51 27.75
CA LEU A 18 7.46 -1.68 28.06
C LEU A 18 6.15 -2.45 28.11
N GLY A 19 6.01 -3.51 27.31
CA GLY A 19 4.84 -4.39 27.31
C GLY A 19 4.91 -5.39 28.46
N ASP A 20 5.99 -6.18 28.53
CA ASP A 20 6.13 -7.26 29.50
C ASP A 20 6.79 -6.82 30.82
N GLY A 21 7.33 -5.60 30.86
CA GLY A 21 7.96 -5.04 32.06
C GLY A 21 9.34 -5.61 32.35
N GLU A 22 10.01 -6.23 31.37
CA GLU A 22 11.38 -6.70 31.54
C GLU A 22 12.34 -5.54 31.84
N PRO A 23 13.33 -5.72 32.73
CA PRO A 23 14.32 -4.69 32.99
C PRO A 23 15.19 -4.47 31.75
N LEU A 24 15.30 -3.21 31.30
CA LEU A 24 16.20 -2.83 30.22
C LEU A 24 17.66 -3.03 30.64
N VAL A 25 18.34 -3.96 29.98
CA VAL A 25 19.78 -4.21 30.16
C VAL A 25 20.57 -3.39 29.14
N LEU A 26 21.37 -2.43 29.61
CA LEU A 26 22.21 -1.57 28.77
C LEU A 26 23.52 -2.26 28.38
N SER A 27 23.41 -3.34 27.59
CA SER A 27 24.58 -3.91 26.92
C SER A 27 25.11 -2.97 25.84
N ASP A 28 26.32 -3.24 25.36
CA ASP A 28 26.90 -2.48 24.26
C ASP A 28 26.07 -2.64 22.96
N GLU A 29 25.46 -3.80 22.73
CA GLU A 29 24.55 -3.98 21.58
C GLU A 29 23.28 -3.13 21.72
N VAL A 30 22.64 -3.13 22.90
CA VAL A 30 21.42 -2.33 23.14
C VAL A 30 21.72 -0.84 23.02
N ARG A 31 22.85 -0.38 23.56
CA ARG A 31 23.30 1.01 23.40
C ARG A 31 23.53 1.36 21.93
N ALA A 32 24.18 0.47 21.17
CA ALA A 32 24.41 0.69 19.75
C ALA A 32 23.10 0.74 18.95
N LEU A 33 22.15 -0.15 19.25
CA LEU A 33 20.82 -0.16 18.63
C LEU A 33 20.06 1.14 18.91
N LEU A 34 19.99 1.56 20.18
CA LEU A 34 19.26 2.78 20.57
C LEU A 34 19.88 4.04 19.97
N ARG A 35 21.22 4.13 19.85
CA ARG A 35 21.88 5.25 19.15
C ARG A 35 21.49 5.33 17.68
N ARG A 36 21.65 4.23 16.94
CA ARG A 36 21.29 4.21 15.51
C ARG A 36 19.82 4.51 15.30
N SER A 37 18.96 3.94 16.14
CA SER A 37 17.51 4.14 16.03
C SER A 37 17.12 5.58 16.38
N ALA A 38 17.78 6.20 17.37
CA ALA A 38 17.61 7.62 17.69
C ALA A 38 17.92 8.51 16.47
N GLU A 39 19.02 8.26 15.77
CA GLU A 39 19.35 8.97 14.52
C GLU A 39 18.28 8.75 13.44
N GLN A 40 17.79 7.52 13.28
CA GLN A 40 16.73 7.18 12.32
C GLN A 40 15.41 7.92 12.59
N VAL A 41 15.12 8.30 13.84
CA VAL A 41 13.93 9.10 14.22
C VAL A 41 14.23 10.59 14.44
N ALA A 42 15.38 11.07 13.95
CA ALA A 42 15.82 12.46 14.07
C ALA A 42 15.89 12.97 15.53
N LEU A 43 16.38 12.11 16.43
CA LEU A 43 16.86 12.54 17.75
C LEU A 43 18.34 12.90 17.66
N SER A 44 18.77 13.86 18.49
CA SER A 44 20.16 14.29 18.54
C SER A 44 21.06 13.16 19.08
N PRO A 45 22.23 12.90 18.46
CA PRO A 45 23.20 11.95 19.00
C PRO A 45 23.61 12.28 20.44
N GLY A 46 23.73 13.57 20.78
CA GLY A 46 24.08 14.01 22.13
C GLY A 46 23.00 13.71 23.16
N ASP A 47 21.73 13.90 22.81
CA ASP A 47 20.60 13.58 23.69
C ASP A 47 20.47 12.07 23.88
N ALA A 48 20.73 11.29 22.82
CA ALA A 48 20.76 9.84 22.90
C ALA A 48 21.91 9.36 23.81
N ASP A 49 23.12 9.91 23.66
CA ASP A 49 24.26 9.57 24.51
C ASP A 49 24.03 9.93 25.98
N GLU A 50 23.41 11.08 26.25
CA GLU A 50 22.99 11.47 27.59
C GLU A 50 21.98 10.47 28.17
N ALA A 51 20.95 10.14 27.40
CA ALA A 51 19.91 9.21 27.83
C ALA A 51 20.45 7.80 28.10
N LEU A 52 21.50 7.36 27.41
CA LEU A 52 22.10 6.04 27.60
C LEU A 52 22.99 5.90 28.84
N ARG A 53 23.13 6.97 29.66
CA ARG A 53 23.90 6.93 30.92
C ARG A 53 23.20 6.19 32.05
N SER A 54 21.88 6.06 32.00
CA SER A 54 21.11 5.38 33.04
C SER A 54 19.96 4.57 32.45
N VAL A 55 19.57 3.50 33.14
CA VAL A 55 18.45 2.64 32.72
C VAL A 55 17.13 3.44 32.61
N PRO A 56 16.75 4.30 33.58
CA PRO A 56 15.52 5.09 33.44
C PRO A 56 15.50 6.00 32.22
N THR A 57 16.60 6.73 31.97
CA THR A 57 16.67 7.65 30.83
C THR A 57 16.77 6.90 29.49
N ALA A 58 17.41 5.74 29.45
CA ALA A 58 17.47 4.91 28.25
C ALA A 58 16.12 4.26 27.94
N THR A 59 15.34 3.93 28.97
CA THR A 59 13.96 3.44 28.82
C THR A 59 13.07 4.53 28.22
N ALA A 60 13.22 5.79 28.67
CA ALA A 60 12.53 6.93 28.07
C ALA A 60 12.96 7.18 26.60
N LEU A 61 14.24 6.96 26.27
CA LEU A 61 14.72 7.02 24.89
C LEU A 61 14.06 5.94 24.02
N LEU A 62 14.03 4.69 24.49
CA LEU A 62 13.35 3.58 23.79
C LEU A 62 11.87 3.92 23.53
N GLN A 63 11.16 4.43 24.54
CA GLN A 63 9.77 4.89 24.43
C GLN A 63 9.60 5.93 23.32
N GLU A 64 10.45 6.96 23.29
CA GLU A 64 10.35 8.03 22.30
C GLU A 64 10.65 7.54 20.88
N ILE A 65 11.65 6.67 20.71
CA ILE A 65 11.98 6.06 19.41
C ILE A 65 10.78 5.23 18.89
N SER A 66 10.28 4.32 19.72
CA SER A 66 9.12 3.46 19.42
C SER A 66 7.89 4.29 19.04
N ARG A 67 7.59 5.32 19.85
CA ARG A 67 6.49 6.25 19.59
C ARG A 67 6.64 6.94 18.24
N ARG A 68 7.82 7.49 17.90
CA ARG A 68 8.05 8.18 16.62
C ARG A 68 7.89 7.25 15.42
N PHE A 69 8.37 6.01 15.51
CA PHE A 69 8.15 5.02 14.45
C PHE A 69 6.67 4.72 14.25
N LYS A 70 5.95 4.39 15.34
CA LYS A 70 4.52 4.06 15.29
C LYS A 70 3.69 5.24 14.77
N ASP A 71 3.89 6.43 15.33
CA ASP A 71 3.16 7.64 14.94
C ASP A 71 3.43 8.02 13.48
N GLY A 72 4.69 7.97 13.04
CA GLY A 72 5.06 8.33 11.68
C GLY A 72 4.58 7.32 10.63
N SER A 73 4.70 6.02 10.93
CA SER A 73 4.16 4.95 10.08
C SER A 73 2.64 5.09 9.93
N LYS A 74 1.92 5.26 11.04
CA LYS A 74 0.47 5.43 11.06
C LYS A 74 0.03 6.65 10.26
N ARG A 75 0.64 7.81 10.52
CA ARG A 75 0.33 9.07 9.83
C ARG A 75 0.51 8.94 8.32
N LEU A 76 1.64 8.40 7.88
CA LEU A 76 1.90 8.21 6.46
C LEU A 76 0.91 7.23 5.83
N PHE A 77 0.60 6.12 6.51
CA PHE A 77 -0.34 5.12 6.03
C PHE A 77 -1.74 5.71 5.83
N GLU A 78 -2.29 6.39 6.85
CA GLU A 78 -3.61 7.02 6.80
C GLU A 78 -3.69 8.07 5.69
N ALA A 79 -2.68 8.93 5.56
CA ALA A 79 -2.64 9.95 4.52
C ALA A 79 -2.58 9.33 3.11
N LYS A 80 -1.87 8.21 2.93
CA LYS A 80 -1.80 7.52 1.64
C LYS A 80 -3.13 6.86 1.26
N ILE A 81 -3.90 6.34 2.22
CA ILE A 81 -5.25 5.85 1.98
C ILE A 81 -6.14 6.99 1.49
N LYS A 82 -6.17 8.12 2.22
CA LYS A 82 -6.97 9.29 1.84
C LYS A 82 -6.57 9.84 0.47
N ALA A 83 -5.28 10.03 0.23
CA ALA A 83 -4.77 10.49 -1.05
C ALA A 83 -5.12 9.55 -2.21
N SER A 84 -5.13 8.23 -1.98
CA SER A 84 -5.55 7.26 -3.00
C SER A 84 -7.04 7.39 -3.32
N GLY A 85 -7.90 7.53 -2.29
CA GLY A 85 -9.33 7.76 -2.50
C GLY A 85 -9.62 9.06 -3.25
N LEU A 86 -8.93 10.15 -2.89
CA LEU A 86 -9.04 11.45 -3.57
C LEU A 86 -8.56 11.36 -5.03
N ARG A 87 -7.40 10.73 -5.27
CA ARG A 87 -6.88 10.44 -6.61
C ARG A 87 -7.91 9.68 -7.45
N ASP A 88 -8.50 8.63 -6.90
CA ASP A 88 -9.44 7.77 -7.62
C ASP A 88 -10.77 8.49 -7.92
N ALA A 89 -11.12 9.50 -7.11
CA ALA A 89 -12.21 10.43 -7.36
C ALA A 89 -11.85 11.58 -8.32
N GLY A 90 -10.59 11.70 -8.74
CA GLY A 90 -10.09 12.76 -9.61
C GLY A 90 -9.60 14.03 -8.89
N ASP A 91 -9.71 14.11 -7.56
CA ASP A 91 -9.22 15.23 -6.76
C ASP A 91 -7.71 15.10 -6.44
N LEU A 92 -6.89 15.38 -7.45
CA LEU A 92 -5.42 15.34 -7.32
C LEU A 92 -4.87 16.46 -6.44
N ASP A 93 -5.55 17.60 -6.34
CA ASP A 93 -5.13 18.70 -5.45
C ASP A 93 -5.38 18.35 -3.98
N GLY A 94 -6.53 17.74 -3.67
CA GLY A 94 -6.78 17.12 -2.38
C GLY A 94 -5.74 16.05 -2.04
N ALA A 95 -5.45 15.15 -2.97
CA ALA A 95 -4.46 14.10 -2.75
C ALA A 95 -3.05 14.67 -2.46
N CYS A 96 -2.62 15.71 -3.16
CA CYS A 96 -1.34 16.40 -2.89
C CYS A 96 -1.33 17.01 -1.48
N ARG A 97 -2.42 17.69 -1.08
CA ARG A 97 -2.54 18.31 0.24
C ARG A 97 -2.39 17.31 1.39
N GLU A 98 -2.88 16.08 1.23
CA GLU A 98 -2.66 15.02 2.24
C GLU A 98 -1.16 14.72 2.43
N MET A 99 -0.38 14.64 1.35
CA MET A 99 1.07 14.40 1.45
C MET A 99 1.84 15.61 1.97
N GLU A 100 1.43 16.82 1.57
CA GLU A 100 1.97 18.08 2.11
C GLU A 100 1.71 18.19 3.63
N GLY A 101 0.53 17.77 4.09
CA GLY A 101 0.19 17.71 5.51
C GLY A 101 1.12 16.79 6.30
N VAL A 102 1.48 15.62 5.75
CA VAL A 102 2.49 14.74 6.35
C VAL A 102 3.85 15.44 6.40
N LEU A 103 4.30 16.03 5.29
CA LEU A 103 5.58 16.72 5.20
C LEU A 103 5.71 17.93 6.13
N ALA A 104 4.59 18.54 6.51
CA ALA A 104 4.57 19.68 7.43
C ALA A 104 4.86 19.27 8.89
N VAL A 105 4.49 18.06 9.30
CA VAL A 105 4.57 17.63 10.71
C VAL A 105 5.54 16.47 10.96
N GLU A 106 5.84 15.66 9.94
CA GLU A 106 6.68 14.49 10.09
C GLU A 106 8.15 14.89 10.29
N VAL A 107 8.81 14.30 11.27
CA VAL A 107 10.22 14.58 11.60
C VAL A 107 11.13 13.42 11.24
N VAL A 108 10.61 12.19 11.17
CA VAL A 108 11.37 10.99 10.85
C VAL A 108 11.76 11.01 9.36
N PRO A 109 13.07 11.04 9.02
CA PRO A 109 13.54 11.21 7.65
C PRO A 109 12.97 10.19 6.65
N LEU A 110 12.86 8.92 7.06
CA LEU A 110 12.28 7.88 6.21
C LEU A 110 10.84 8.19 5.78
N TYR A 111 9.98 8.58 6.72
CA TYR A 111 8.58 8.84 6.42
C TYR A 111 8.40 10.15 5.64
N ARG A 112 9.23 11.17 5.93
CA ARG A 112 9.31 12.39 5.11
C ARG A 112 9.66 12.05 3.66
N GLN A 113 10.70 11.24 3.43
CA GLN A 113 11.11 10.85 2.09
C GLN A 113 9.98 10.13 1.35
N ARG A 114 9.34 9.14 1.98
CA ARG A 114 8.22 8.40 1.39
C ARG A 114 7.02 9.29 1.06
N ALA A 115 6.73 10.28 1.90
CA ALA A 115 5.69 11.28 1.63
C ALA A 115 6.06 12.17 0.44
N ALA A 116 7.32 12.62 0.35
CA ALA A 116 7.82 13.41 -0.77
C ALA A 116 7.78 12.63 -2.10
N ASP A 117 8.17 11.35 -2.09
CA ASP A 117 8.08 10.48 -3.27
C ASP A 117 6.62 10.31 -3.72
N SER A 118 5.70 10.16 -2.76
CA SER A 118 4.26 10.04 -3.03
C SER A 118 3.69 11.35 -3.61
N LEU A 119 4.08 12.50 -3.07
CA LEU A 119 3.71 13.82 -3.59
C LEU A 119 4.23 14.02 -5.02
N HIS A 120 5.49 13.67 -5.27
CA HIS A 120 6.07 13.76 -6.61
C HIS A 120 5.32 12.88 -7.62
N ALA A 121 4.93 11.66 -7.24
CA ALA A 121 4.09 10.80 -8.08
C ALA A 121 2.71 11.43 -8.38
N LEU A 122 2.06 12.05 -7.39
CA LEU A 122 0.80 12.77 -7.58
C LEU A 122 0.94 13.96 -8.53
N MET A 123 2.03 14.72 -8.44
CA MET A 123 2.32 15.81 -9.39
C MET A 123 2.47 15.30 -10.82
N ARG A 124 3.08 14.14 -11.03
CA ARG A 124 3.16 13.50 -12.36
C ARG A 124 1.79 13.03 -12.85
N LEU A 125 0.94 12.51 -11.96
CA LEU A 125 -0.45 12.20 -12.30
C LEU A 125 -1.25 13.44 -12.71
N LYS A 126 -0.96 14.62 -12.15
CA LYS A 126 -1.56 15.89 -12.62
C LYS A 126 -1.16 16.19 -14.08
N SER A 127 0.08 15.91 -14.45
CA SER A 127 0.53 16.04 -15.85
C SER A 127 -0.18 15.04 -16.77
N VAL A 128 -0.41 13.80 -16.32
CA VAL A 128 -1.23 12.81 -17.05
C VAL A 128 -2.66 13.32 -17.22
N ALA A 129 -3.28 13.84 -16.14
CA ALA A 129 -4.63 14.39 -16.17
C ALA A 129 -4.76 15.55 -17.17
N ALA A 130 -3.79 16.45 -17.20
CA ALA A 130 -3.79 17.62 -18.09
C ALA A 130 -3.53 17.26 -19.55
N SER A 131 -2.52 16.41 -19.81
CA SER A 131 -2.08 16.08 -21.17
C SER A 131 -2.84 14.93 -21.83
N GLY A 132 -3.45 14.04 -21.03
CA GLY A 132 -3.97 12.77 -21.52
C GLY A 132 -2.90 11.76 -21.95
N GLN A 133 -1.62 12.07 -21.75
CA GLN A 133 -0.50 11.20 -22.11
C GLN A 133 -0.09 10.34 -20.91
N ILE A 134 0.25 9.08 -21.20
CA ILE A 134 0.77 8.16 -20.19
C ILE A 134 2.17 8.58 -19.73
N ASP A 135 2.45 8.38 -18.45
CA ASP A 135 3.78 8.48 -17.87
C ASP A 135 4.34 7.08 -17.64
N PRO A 136 5.39 6.65 -18.36
CA PRO A 136 5.92 5.29 -18.26
C PRO A 136 6.64 4.99 -16.94
N THR A 137 6.91 6.01 -16.12
CA THR A 137 7.55 5.83 -14.80
C THR A 137 6.53 5.59 -13.69
N LEU A 138 5.25 5.90 -13.95
CA LEU A 138 4.15 5.65 -13.03
C LEU A 138 3.58 4.25 -13.26
N ARG A 139 2.99 3.68 -12.21
CA ARG A 139 2.32 2.37 -12.32
C ARG A 139 1.04 2.51 -13.13
N ASP A 140 0.78 1.55 -14.02
CA ASP A 140 -0.39 1.61 -14.90
C ASP A 140 -1.70 1.79 -14.10
N ARG A 141 -1.87 1.00 -13.03
CA ARG A 141 -3.03 1.07 -12.11
C ARG A 141 -3.27 2.46 -11.51
N SER A 142 -2.23 3.26 -11.28
CA SER A 142 -2.39 4.63 -10.75
C SER A 142 -2.85 5.65 -11.79
N GLN A 143 -2.67 5.35 -13.08
CA GLN A 143 -3.02 6.24 -14.18
C GLN A 143 -4.43 5.98 -14.71
N LEU A 144 -4.94 4.75 -14.61
CA LEU A 144 -6.29 4.35 -15.05
C LEU A 144 -7.41 5.27 -14.52
N PRO A 145 -7.54 5.53 -13.19
CA PRO A 145 -8.60 6.40 -12.69
C PRO A 145 -8.48 7.84 -13.21
N ILE A 146 -7.26 8.31 -13.42
CA ILE A 146 -6.99 9.67 -13.92
C ILE A 146 -7.45 9.82 -15.36
N LEU A 147 -7.07 8.86 -16.21
CA LEU A 147 -7.51 8.82 -17.61
C LEU A 147 -9.02 8.61 -17.73
N LEU A 148 -9.62 7.81 -16.84
CA LEU A 148 -11.06 7.57 -16.83
C LEU A 148 -11.81 8.85 -16.47
N HIS A 149 -11.37 9.55 -15.43
CA HIS A 149 -11.97 10.82 -15.03
C HIS A 149 -11.87 11.85 -16.15
N ARG A 150 -10.72 11.93 -16.83
CA ARG A 150 -10.54 12.80 -18.00
C ARG A 150 -11.56 12.51 -19.11
N VAL A 151 -11.75 11.22 -19.46
CA VAL A 151 -12.75 10.81 -20.45
C VAL A 151 -14.17 11.19 -20.03
N GLN A 152 -14.50 10.98 -18.75
CA GLN A 152 -15.81 11.35 -18.19
C GLN A 152 -16.07 12.87 -18.21
N GLN A 153 -15.00 13.69 -18.15
CA GLN A 153 -15.06 15.13 -18.36
C GLN A 153 -15.15 15.54 -19.84
N GLY A 154 -15.37 14.60 -20.76
CA GLY A 154 -15.52 14.88 -22.19
C GLY A 154 -14.21 15.06 -22.95
N HIS A 155 -13.07 14.66 -22.37
CA HIS A 155 -11.77 14.75 -23.01
C HIS A 155 -11.35 13.35 -23.49
N PRO A 156 -11.53 13.01 -24.78
CA PRO A 156 -11.27 11.66 -25.28
C PRO A 156 -9.79 11.29 -25.21
N LEU A 157 -9.51 9.97 -25.21
CA LEU A 157 -8.15 9.44 -25.23
C LEU A 157 -7.50 9.62 -26.60
N GLU A 158 -6.24 10.02 -26.62
CA GLU A 158 -5.43 9.96 -27.84
C GLU A 158 -4.85 8.56 -28.02
N LEU A 159 -5.37 7.81 -28.99
CA LEU A 159 -4.97 6.41 -29.25
C LEU A 159 -3.65 6.29 -30.04
N ASN A 160 -2.60 6.90 -29.53
CA ASN A 160 -1.23 6.69 -30.02
C ASN A 160 -0.69 5.30 -29.63
N LYS A 161 0.49 4.94 -30.15
CA LYS A 161 1.13 3.64 -29.89
C LYS A 161 1.32 3.37 -28.40
N GLY A 162 1.68 4.39 -27.63
CA GLY A 162 1.88 4.29 -26.17
C GLY A 162 0.58 4.00 -25.44
N MET A 163 -0.47 4.80 -25.69
CA MET A 163 -1.79 4.61 -25.08
C MET A 163 -2.39 3.24 -25.40
N ARG A 164 -2.29 2.79 -26.65
CA ARG A 164 -2.74 1.44 -27.04
C ARG A 164 -1.97 0.34 -26.31
N ALA A 165 -0.65 0.47 -26.19
CA ALA A 165 0.15 -0.51 -25.45
C ALA A 165 -0.19 -0.52 -23.95
N PHE A 166 -0.43 0.64 -23.35
CA PHE A 166 -0.88 0.78 -21.97
C PHE A 166 -2.23 0.10 -21.73
N LEU A 167 -3.23 0.36 -22.58
CA LEU A 167 -4.55 -0.24 -22.45
C LEU A 167 -4.51 -1.76 -22.65
N ARG A 168 -3.70 -2.28 -23.57
CA ARG A 168 -3.50 -3.73 -23.73
C ARG A 168 -2.93 -4.39 -22.48
N ARG A 169 -1.89 -3.81 -21.87
CA ARG A 169 -1.32 -4.35 -20.63
C ARG A 169 -2.36 -4.31 -19.50
N SER A 170 -3.04 -3.17 -19.34
CA SER A 170 -4.05 -2.98 -18.30
C SER A 170 -5.24 -3.93 -18.47
N ALA A 171 -5.62 -4.22 -19.70
CA ALA A 171 -6.64 -5.21 -20.05
C ALA A 171 -6.21 -6.63 -19.68
N ALA A 172 -4.98 -7.03 -20.07
CA ALA A 172 -4.43 -8.33 -19.72
C ALA A 172 -4.35 -8.52 -18.19
N ASP A 173 -3.96 -7.47 -17.46
CA ASP A 173 -3.92 -7.46 -15.99
C ASP A 173 -5.28 -7.75 -15.33
N VAL A 174 -6.39 -7.52 -16.03
CA VAL A 174 -7.77 -7.76 -15.56
C VAL A 174 -8.46 -8.94 -16.28
N GLY A 175 -7.67 -9.79 -16.94
CA GLY A 175 -8.16 -10.99 -17.62
C GLY A 175 -9.03 -10.70 -18.83
N MET A 176 -8.82 -9.56 -19.50
CA MET A 176 -9.46 -9.27 -20.78
C MET A 176 -8.72 -9.94 -21.94
N SER A 177 -9.48 -10.46 -22.89
CA SER A 177 -8.97 -11.12 -24.11
C SER A 177 -8.34 -10.11 -25.08
N GLU A 178 -7.45 -10.60 -25.94
CA GLU A 178 -6.85 -9.77 -26.99
C GLU A 178 -7.91 -9.30 -28.00
N ALA A 179 -8.87 -10.16 -28.34
CA ALA A 179 -9.94 -9.82 -29.29
C ALA A 179 -10.85 -8.70 -28.77
N GLU A 180 -11.33 -8.77 -27.51
CA GLU A 180 -12.14 -7.68 -26.92
C GLU A 180 -11.34 -6.38 -26.82
N THR A 181 -10.04 -6.50 -26.55
CA THR A 181 -9.14 -5.35 -26.47
C THR A 181 -8.95 -4.67 -27.83
N GLU A 182 -8.69 -5.41 -28.90
CA GLU A 182 -8.50 -4.80 -30.23
C GLU A 182 -9.77 -4.13 -30.75
N GLU A 183 -10.95 -4.73 -30.50
CA GLU A 183 -12.23 -4.11 -30.84
C GLU A 183 -12.43 -2.80 -30.07
N ALA A 184 -12.16 -2.79 -28.76
CA ALA A 184 -12.24 -1.60 -27.93
C ALA A 184 -11.29 -0.49 -28.38
N LEU A 185 -10.13 -0.82 -28.95
CA LEU A 185 -9.12 0.15 -29.40
C LEU A 185 -9.38 0.71 -30.81
N ALA A 186 -10.51 0.40 -31.44
CA ALA A 186 -10.87 0.87 -32.77
C ALA A 186 -11.09 2.40 -32.82
N SER A 187 -11.63 2.99 -31.76
CA SER A 187 -11.95 4.43 -31.67
C SER A 187 -11.66 5.00 -30.27
N PRO A 188 -11.40 6.32 -30.15
CA PRO A 188 -11.26 6.97 -28.85
C PRO A 188 -12.47 6.76 -27.93
N GLU A 189 -13.68 6.75 -28.48
CA GLU A 189 -14.93 6.58 -27.75
C GLU A 189 -15.03 5.16 -27.17
N SER A 190 -14.80 4.14 -28.00
CA SER A 190 -14.79 2.74 -27.56
C SER A 190 -13.68 2.48 -26.54
N ALA A 191 -12.51 3.11 -26.69
CA ALA A 191 -11.41 2.97 -25.75
C ALA A 191 -11.69 3.65 -24.40
N GLY A 192 -12.43 4.76 -24.41
CA GLY A 192 -12.92 5.40 -23.19
C GLY A 192 -13.88 4.50 -22.41
N ALA A 193 -14.83 3.87 -23.10
CA ALA A 193 -15.75 2.89 -22.49
C ALA A 193 -14.98 1.68 -21.94
N PHE A 194 -14.00 1.19 -22.69
CA PHE A 194 -13.15 0.07 -22.30
C PHE A 194 -12.32 0.35 -21.04
N LEU A 195 -11.78 1.57 -20.91
CA LEU A 195 -11.11 2.00 -19.68
C LEU A 195 -12.04 1.92 -18.46
N GLY A 196 -13.31 2.27 -18.64
CA GLY A 196 -14.35 2.07 -17.62
C GLY A 196 -14.58 0.60 -17.27
N GLN A 197 -14.58 -0.29 -18.26
CA GLN A 197 -14.71 -1.74 -18.04
C GLN A 197 -13.50 -2.31 -17.29
N ILE A 198 -12.27 -1.89 -17.61
CA ILE A 198 -11.06 -2.29 -16.89
C ILE A 198 -11.20 -1.89 -15.41
N MET A 199 -11.58 -0.64 -15.14
CA MET A 199 -11.77 -0.14 -13.77
C MET A 199 -12.91 -0.86 -13.04
N GLY A 200 -13.99 -1.19 -13.74
CA GLY A 200 -15.10 -1.99 -13.21
C GLY A 200 -14.62 -3.36 -12.74
N ARG A 201 -13.90 -4.11 -13.59
CA ARG A 201 -13.35 -5.43 -13.22
C ARG A 201 -12.41 -5.37 -12.02
N ILE A 202 -11.59 -4.32 -11.90
CA ILE A 202 -10.71 -4.13 -10.73
C ILE A 202 -11.52 -3.94 -9.46
N ARG A 203 -12.59 -3.13 -9.51
CA ARG A 203 -13.46 -2.88 -8.36
C ARG A 203 -14.18 -4.16 -7.97
N ASP A 204 -14.86 -4.81 -8.90
CA ASP A 204 -15.62 -6.04 -8.64
C ASP A 204 -14.72 -7.14 -8.08
N ALA A 205 -13.50 -7.31 -8.61
CA ALA A 205 -12.55 -8.28 -8.07
C ALA A 205 -12.06 -7.92 -6.65
N SER A 206 -11.90 -6.62 -6.35
CA SER A 206 -11.51 -6.16 -5.02
C SER A 206 -12.64 -6.40 -4.00
N ASP A 207 -13.88 -6.07 -4.37
CA ASP A 207 -15.06 -6.25 -3.52
C ASP A 207 -15.32 -7.74 -3.24
N ARG A 208 -15.11 -8.61 -4.25
CA ARG A 208 -15.16 -10.07 -4.09
C ARG A 208 -14.07 -10.59 -3.17
N LEU A 209 -12.83 -10.13 -3.33
CA LEU A 209 -11.73 -10.49 -2.43
C LEU A 209 -12.09 -10.13 -0.99
N GLU A 210 -12.49 -8.89 -0.73
CA GLU A 210 -12.83 -8.42 0.62
C GLU A 210 -13.94 -9.28 1.24
N SER A 211 -15.05 -9.46 0.51
CA SER A 211 -16.17 -10.30 0.96
C SER A 211 -15.77 -11.74 1.22
N ALA A 212 -14.93 -12.33 0.35
CA ALA A 212 -14.48 -13.71 0.49
C ALA A 212 -13.54 -13.88 1.69
N MET A 213 -12.65 -12.91 1.94
CA MET A 213 -11.69 -12.95 3.05
C MET A 213 -12.38 -12.75 4.40
N ASP A 214 -13.34 -11.83 4.48
CA ASP A 214 -14.14 -11.63 5.68
C ASP A 214 -14.90 -12.90 6.03
N ARG A 215 -15.60 -13.48 5.04
CA ARG A 215 -16.38 -14.70 5.25
C ARG A 215 -15.51 -15.91 5.60
N MET A 216 -14.36 -16.04 4.94
CA MET A 216 -13.39 -17.11 5.25
C MET A 216 -12.88 -16.99 6.68
N THR A 217 -12.56 -15.77 7.13
CA THR A 217 -12.08 -15.50 8.49
C THR A 217 -13.14 -15.84 9.52
N GLU A 218 -14.40 -15.43 9.32
CA GLU A 218 -15.52 -15.80 10.20
C GLU A 218 -15.66 -17.31 10.37
N LEU A 219 -15.60 -18.06 9.26
CA LEU A 219 -15.74 -19.52 9.27
C LEU A 219 -14.57 -20.19 9.99
N ARG A 220 -13.34 -19.74 9.72
CA ARG A 220 -12.15 -20.22 10.40
C ARG A 220 -12.21 -19.97 11.91
N ASP A 221 -12.62 -18.78 12.32
CA ASP A 221 -12.69 -18.39 13.73
C ASP A 221 -13.81 -19.14 14.46
N ALA A 222 -14.83 -19.59 13.74
CA ALA A 222 -15.86 -20.52 14.23
C ALA A 222 -15.41 -22.01 14.24
N GLY A 223 -14.21 -22.33 13.76
CA GLY A 223 -13.67 -23.69 13.64
C GLY A 223 -14.11 -24.45 12.40
N ASP A 224 -14.89 -23.84 11.50
CA ASP A 224 -15.33 -24.44 10.24
C ASP A 224 -14.28 -24.24 9.13
N LEU A 225 -13.18 -25.00 9.22
CA LEU A 225 -12.09 -24.93 8.25
C LEU A 225 -12.52 -25.39 6.84
N GLU A 226 -13.45 -26.34 6.73
CA GLU A 226 -13.91 -26.79 5.41
C GLU A 226 -14.83 -25.76 4.76
N GLY A 227 -15.70 -25.10 5.53
CA GLY A 227 -16.45 -23.94 5.07
C GLY A 227 -15.51 -22.81 4.61
N ALA A 228 -14.45 -22.53 5.37
CA ALA A 228 -13.45 -21.54 5.00
C ALA A 228 -12.76 -21.89 3.66
N ARG A 229 -12.38 -23.16 3.43
CA ARG A 229 -11.84 -23.63 2.14
C ARG A 229 -12.85 -23.50 1.01
N GLN A 230 -14.11 -23.90 1.26
CA GLN A 230 -15.16 -23.81 0.25
C GLN A 230 -15.41 -22.36 -0.18
N GLN A 231 -15.40 -21.41 0.76
CA GLN A 231 -15.52 -19.99 0.46
C GLN A 231 -14.43 -19.50 -0.52
N ILE A 232 -13.18 -19.96 -0.37
CA ILE A 232 -12.09 -19.60 -1.28
C ILE A 232 -12.26 -20.29 -2.65
N ARG A 233 -12.71 -21.55 -2.68
CA ARG A 233 -13.03 -22.25 -3.94
C ARG A 233 -14.15 -21.56 -4.72
N ASP A 234 -15.18 -21.10 -4.02
CA ASP A 234 -16.31 -20.37 -4.61
C ASP A 234 -15.85 -19.03 -5.21
N TRP A 235 -14.96 -18.30 -4.53
CA TRP A 235 -14.34 -17.10 -5.09
C TRP A 235 -13.48 -17.43 -6.32
N LEU A 236 -12.63 -18.46 -6.26
CA LEU A 236 -11.78 -18.88 -7.38
C LEU A 236 -12.59 -19.29 -8.62
N ALA A 237 -13.80 -19.84 -8.44
CA ALA A 237 -14.68 -20.23 -9.52
C ALA A 237 -15.20 -19.03 -10.35
N VAL A 238 -15.34 -17.86 -9.73
CA VAL A 238 -15.89 -16.65 -10.37
C VAL A 238 -14.83 -15.59 -10.69
N GLU A 239 -13.63 -15.70 -10.13
CA GLU A 239 -12.58 -14.71 -10.32
C GLU A 239 -11.92 -14.85 -11.69
N VAL A 240 -11.83 -13.75 -12.44
CA VAL A 240 -11.28 -13.72 -13.80
C VAL A 240 -9.97 -12.92 -13.87
N VAL A 241 -9.69 -12.10 -12.85
CA VAL A 241 -8.50 -11.27 -12.79
C VAL A 241 -7.32 -12.12 -12.31
N PRO A 242 -6.26 -12.31 -13.13
CA PRO A 242 -5.19 -13.27 -12.85
C PRO A 242 -4.54 -13.11 -11.46
N ARG A 243 -4.27 -11.87 -11.04
CA ARG A 243 -3.67 -11.60 -9.73
C ARG A 243 -4.58 -12.02 -8.56
N PHE A 244 -5.89 -11.80 -8.67
CA PHE A 244 -6.83 -12.16 -7.61
C PHE A 244 -7.07 -13.67 -7.57
N ARG A 245 -7.04 -14.34 -8.72
CA ARG A 245 -7.02 -15.82 -8.78
C ARG A 245 -5.81 -16.40 -8.06
N LEU A 246 -4.60 -15.87 -8.34
CA LEU A 246 -3.38 -16.30 -7.66
C LEU A 246 -3.49 -16.11 -6.14
N ALA A 247 -4.00 -14.96 -5.69
CA ALA A 247 -4.22 -14.72 -4.28
C ALA A 247 -5.19 -15.73 -3.65
N ALA A 248 -6.28 -16.09 -4.33
CA ALA A 248 -7.20 -17.12 -3.87
C ALA A 248 -6.53 -18.50 -3.79
N GLU A 249 -5.70 -18.86 -4.77
CA GLU A 249 -4.94 -20.12 -4.78
C GLU A 249 -3.94 -20.19 -3.61
N GLU A 250 -3.20 -19.11 -3.36
CA GLU A 250 -2.28 -18.99 -2.22
C GLU A 250 -3.01 -19.12 -0.87
N GLN A 251 -4.17 -18.48 -0.73
CA GLN A 251 -4.98 -18.60 0.49
C GLN A 251 -5.53 -20.02 0.70
N LEU A 252 -5.99 -20.67 -0.37
CA LEU A 252 -6.47 -22.04 -0.29
C LEU A 252 -5.37 -23.00 0.15
N ALA A 253 -4.16 -22.85 -0.43
CA ALA A 253 -3.00 -23.64 -0.04
C ALA A 253 -2.65 -23.45 1.45
N SER A 254 -2.71 -22.21 1.95
CA SER A 254 -2.46 -21.92 3.38
C SER A 254 -3.50 -22.59 4.30
N LEU A 255 -4.77 -22.68 3.89
CA LEU A 255 -5.81 -23.37 4.66
C LEU A 255 -5.67 -24.90 4.63
N ASP A 256 -5.10 -25.46 3.56
CA ASP A 256 -4.83 -26.90 3.45
C ASP A 256 -3.68 -27.36 4.35
N GLU A 257 -2.75 -26.46 4.70
CA GLU A 257 -1.66 -26.73 5.64
C GLU A 257 -2.10 -26.71 7.12
N LEU A 258 -3.28 -26.17 7.43
CA LEU A 258 -3.78 -26.13 8.80
C LEU A 258 -4.35 -27.49 9.23
N PRO A 259 -3.91 -28.05 10.38
CA PRO A 259 -4.47 -29.29 10.89
C PRO A 259 -5.96 -29.11 11.22
N PRO A 260 -6.79 -30.16 11.06
CA PRO A 260 -8.19 -30.10 11.49
C PRO A 260 -8.27 -29.77 12.99
N ALA A 261 -9.25 -28.96 13.38
CA ALA A 261 -9.52 -28.68 14.79
C ALA A 261 -9.73 -30.00 15.57
N PRO A 262 -9.20 -30.11 16.81
CA PRO A 262 -9.35 -31.31 17.64
C PRO A 262 -10.79 -31.59 18.04
#